data_AF-A0A2U3R5E2-F1
#
_entry.id   AF-A0A2U3R5E2-F1
#
_cell.length_a   1.000
_cell.length_b   1.000
_cell.length_c   1.000
_cell.angle_alpha   90.00
_cell.angle_beta   90.00
_cell.angle_gamma   90.00
#
_symmetry.space_group_name_H-M   'P 1'
#
loop_
_entity.id
_entity.type
_entity.pdbx_description
1 polymer ?
#
loop_
_entity_poly.entity_id
_entity_poly.type
_entity_poly.pdbx_seq_one_letter_code
_entity_poly.pdbx_strand_id
1 'polypeptide(L)'
;MIQRAHDHRIEELKEQFNRAQRIALDNPTLENVITAQRLQKQIMEKAHKFATMWQLATLLDYQLINAHEPSNSLHRKLYQEKSEQKNDSKLSKTLLKTVN
;
A
#
# COMPACT_ATOMS: atom_id res chain seq x y z
N MET A 1 11.81 -7.05 17.67
CA MET A 1 13.16 -6.98 17.04
C MET A 1 13.13 -7.05 15.51
N ILE A 2 12.06 -7.52 14.86
CA ILE A 2 12.00 -7.68 13.39
C ILE A 2 11.80 -6.35 12.62
N GLN A 3 11.02 -5.40 13.14
CA GLN A 3 10.78 -4.11 12.49
C GLN A 3 12.08 -3.31 12.22
N ARG A 4 12.96 -3.17 13.23
CA ARG A 4 14.21 -2.39 13.09
C ARG A 4 15.16 -2.92 12.01
N ALA A 5 15.18 -4.24 11.78
CA ALA A 5 16.06 -4.85 10.79
C ALA A 5 15.56 -4.71 9.34
N HIS A 6 14.25 -4.60 9.15
CA HIS A 6 13.66 -4.37 7.82
C HIS A 6 13.75 -2.90 7.39
N ASP A 7 13.53 -1.98 8.32
CA ASP A 7 13.65 -0.54 8.05
C ASP A 7 15.07 -0.17 7.62
N HIS A 8 16.08 -0.77 8.26
CA HIS A 8 17.49 -0.49 7.96
C HIS A 8 17.88 -0.91 6.54
N ARG A 9 17.43 -2.09 6.07
CA ARG A 9 17.79 -2.63 4.75
C ARG A 9 17.23 -1.82 3.58
N ILE A 10 16.03 -1.25 3.73
CA ILE A 10 15.43 -0.42 2.67
C ILE A 10 16.13 0.94 2.62
N GLU A 11 16.47 1.51 3.77
CA GLU A 11 17.16 2.79 3.82
C GLU A 11 18.60 2.68 3.30
N GLU A 12 19.32 1.62 3.68
CA GLU A 12 20.63 1.29 3.12
C GLU A 12 20.60 1.18 1.58
N LEU A 13 19.58 0.52 1.02
CA LEU A 13 19.44 0.34 -0.42
C LEU A 13 19.21 1.68 -1.14
N LYS A 14 18.39 2.57 -0.56
CA LYS A 14 18.18 3.93 -1.09
C LYS A 14 19.46 4.75 -1.02
N GLU A 15 20.18 4.69 0.09
CA GLU A 15 21.45 5.39 0.23
C GLU A 15 22.50 4.90 -0.77
N GLN A 16 22.62 3.59 -0.96
CA GLN A 16 23.51 3.00 -1.95
C GLN A 16 23.17 3.49 -3.37
N PHE A 17 21.88 3.51 -3.72
CA PHE A 17 21.42 4.04 -5.00
C PHE A 17 21.76 5.52 -5.15
N ASN A 18 21.48 6.35 -4.14
CA ASN A 18 21.78 7.79 -4.17
C ASN A 18 23.29 8.05 -4.32
N ARG A 19 24.15 7.26 -3.66
CA ARG A 19 25.60 7.34 -3.81
C ARG A 19 26.03 6.95 -5.22
N ALA A 20 25.55 5.82 -5.75
CA ALA A 20 25.87 5.38 -7.10
C ALA A 20 25.38 6.38 -8.17
N GLN A 21 24.22 6.99 -7.98
CA GLN A 21 23.68 8.00 -8.87
C GLN A 21 24.56 9.26 -8.88
N ARG A 22 25.00 9.76 -7.71
CA ARG A 22 25.93 10.90 -7.63
C ARG A 22 27.25 10.61 -8.34
N ILE A 23 27.84 9.45 -8.09
CA ILE A 23 29.09 9.03 -8.76
C ILE A 23 28.91 8.96 -10.28
N ALA A 24 27.79 8.41 -10.76
CA ALA A 24 27.51 8.33 -12.19
C ALA A 24 27.22 9.71 -12.82
N LEU A 25 26.66 10.66 -12.06
CA LEU A 25 26.43 12.03 -12.53
C LEU A 25 27.73 12.83 -12.56
N ASP A 26 28.58 12.70 -11.55
CA ASP A 26 29.87 13.39 -11.45
C ASP A 26 30.92 12.79 -12.40
N ASN A 27 30.87 11.48 -12.63
CA ASN A 27 31.75 10.75 -13.55
C ASN A 27 30.98 9.68 -14.34
N PRO A 28 30.43 10.03 -15.52
CA PRO A 28 29.53 9.17 -16.29
C PRO A 28 30.29 8.08 -17.08
N THR A 29 30.96 7.17 -16.37
CA THR A 29 31.53 5.97 -16.97
C THR A 29 30.47 4.88 -17.14
N LEU A 30 30.68 3.97 -18.10
CA LEU A 30 29.80 2.81 -18.32
C LEU A 30 29.62 1.98 -17.03
N GLU A 31 30.70 1.78 -16.28
CA GLU A 31 30.69 1.02 -15.03
C GLU A 31 29.83 1.70 -13.94
N ASN A 32 29.97 3.02 -13.78
CA ASN A 32 29.21 3.78 -12.79
C ASN A 32 27.71 3.78 -13.12
N VAL A 33 27.38 3.95 -14.39
CA VAL A 33 25.99 3.90 -14.87
C VAL A 33 25.39 2.51 -14.69
N ILE A 34 26.11 1.43 -15.03
CA ILE A 34 25.65 0.05 -14.82
C ILE A 34 25.39 -0.20 -13.32
N THR A 35 26.26 0.31 -12.45
CA THR A 35 26.12 0.14 -11.00
C THR A 35 24.85 0.82 -10.48
N ALA A 36 24.60 2.07 -10.87
CA ALA A 36 23.36 2.77 -10.53
C ALA A 36 22.11 2.06 -11.09
N GLN A 37 22.18 1.57 -12.34
CA GLN A 37 21.07 0.87 -12.98
C GLN A 37 20.74 -0.46 -12.29
N ARG A 38 21.74 -1.22 -11.83
CA ARG A 38 21.53 -2.46 -11.06
C ARG A 38 20.82 -2.20 -9.73
N LEU A 39 21.21 -1.13 -9.02
CA LEU A 39 20.56 -0.74 -7.76
C LEU A 39 19.12 -0.27 -8.01
N GLN A 40 18.89 0.50 -9.07
CA GLN A 40 17.54 0.90 -9.49
C GLN A 40 16.64 -0.32 -9.75
N LYS A 41 17.14 -1.33 -10.47
CA LYS A 41 16.40 -2.56 -10.75
C LYS A 41 15.95 -3.26 -9.46
N GLN A 42 16.83 -3.37 -8.47
CA GLN A 42 16.48 -3.98 -7.18
C GLN A 42 15.40 -3.20 -6.42
N ILE A 43 15.45 -1.86 -6.46
CA ILE A 43 14.43 -1.01 -5.87
C ILE A 43 13.09 -1.22 -6.58
N MET A 44 13.09 -1.26 -7.91
CA MET A 44 11.88 -1.48 -8.72
C MET A 44 11.25 -2.85 -8.49
N GLU A 45 12.03 -3.92 -8.38
CA GLU A 45 11.52 -5.25 -8.07
C GLU A 45 10.82 -5.31 -6.70
N LYS A 46 11.37 -4.62 -5.68
CA LYS A 46 10.75 -4.52 -4.36
C LYS A 46 9.48 -3.67 -4.40
N ALA A 47 9.53 -2.53 -5.10
CA ALA A 47 8.38 -1.65 -5.28
C ALA A 47 7.23 -2.37 -6.01
N HIS A 48 7.54 -3.20 -7.01
CA HIS A 48 6.55 -3.97 -7.74
C HIS A 48 5.83 -4.99 -6.83
N LYS A 49 6.59 -5.77 -6.04
CA LYS A 49 5.99 -6.71 -5.06
C LYS A 49 5.11 -5.99 -4.05
N PHE A 50 5.55 -4.83 -3.59
CA PHE A 50 4.78 -3.98 -2.70
C PHE A 50 3.50 -3.49 -3.37
N ALA A 51 3.56 -2.96 -4.60
CA ALA A 51 2.40 -2.48 -5.34
C ALA A 51 1.35 -3.57 -5.54
N THR A 52 1.77 -4.80 -5.87
CA THR A 52 0.85 -5.95 -6.00
C THR A 52 0.15 -6.26 -4.67
N MET A 53 0.90 -6.32 -3.57
CA MET A 53 0.32 -6.57 -2.25
C MET A 53 -0.54 -5.42 -1.76
N TRP A 54 -0.15 -4.18 -2.07
CA TRP A 54 -0.90 -2.97 -1.78
C TRP A 54 -2.24 -2.98 -2.49
N GLN A 55 -2.25 -3.30 -3.79
CA GLN A 55 -3.48 -3.43 -4.57
C GLN A 55 -4.38 -4.55 -4.02
N LEU A 56 -3.80 -5.69 -3.63
CA LEU A 56 -4.55 -6.77 -2.98
C LEU A 56 -5.14 -6.33 -1.63
N ALA A 57 -4.36 -5.63 -0.80
CA ALA A 57 -4.81 -5.12 0.48
C ALA A 57 -5.95 -4.10 0.29
N THR A 58 -5.85 -3.20 -0.68
CA THR A 58 -6.94 -2.30 -1.06
C THR A 58 -8.19 -3.07 -1.47
N LEU A 59 -8.07 -4.17 -2.23
CA LEU A 59 -9.23 -4.97 -2.62
C LEU A 59 -9.89 -5.73 -1.46
N LEU A 60 -9.10 -6.16 -0.46
CA LEU A 60 -9.57 -6.93 0.68
C LEU A 60 -10.09 -6.06 1.83
N ASP A 61 -9.54 -4.87 2.01
CA ASP A 61 -9.93 -3.94 3.06
C ASP A 61 -10.77 -2.79 2.51
N TYR A 62 -12.08 -2.87 2.75
CA TYR A 62 -13.05 -1.89 2.29
C TYR A 62 -12.90 -0.50 2.94
N GLN A 63 -12.15 -0.37 4.03
CA GLN A 63 -11.88 0.93 4.66
C GLN A 63 -10.81 1.73 3.90
N LEU A 64 -9.98 1.04 3.10
CA LEU A 64 -8.92 1.64 2.30
C LEU A 64 -9.40 2.10 0.91
N ILE A 65 -10.63 1.74 0.52
CA ILE A 65 -11.25 2.19 -0.74
C ILE A 65 -12.14 3.41 -0.46
N ASN A 66 -12.03 4.45 -1.29
CA ASN A 66 -12.97 5.57 -1.28
C ASN A 66 -14.39 5.03 -1.50
N ALA A 67 -15.28 5.24 -0.52
CA ALA A 67 -16.66 4.75 -0.51
C ALA A 67 -17.52 5.19 -1.72
N HIS A 68 -17.00 6.07 -2.58
CA HIS A 68 -17.66 6.56 -3.80
C HIS A 68 -17.22 5.86 -5.10
N GLU A 69 -16.22 4.99 -5.08
CA GLU A 69 -15.82 4.20 -6.26
C GLU A 69 -15.55 2.74 -5.86
N PRO A 70 -16.56 1.86 -5.87
CA PRO A 70 -16.33 0.45 -5.63
C PRO A 70 -15.61 -0.16 -6.84
N SER A 71 -14.31 -0.45 -6.70
CA SER A 71 -13.48 -1.06 -7.76
C SER A 71 -13.94 -2.47 -8.19
N ASN A 72 -14.88 -3.11 -7.49
CA ASN A 72 -15.37 -4.47 -7.79
C ASN A 72 -16.85 -4.67 -7.35
N SER A 73 -17.62 -5.46 -8.11
CA SER A 73 -19.02 -5.80 -7.81
C SER A 73 -19.20 -6.56 -6.48
N LEU A 74 -18.25 -7.42 -6.11
CA LEU A 74 -18.24 -8.09 -4.80
C LEU A 74 -18.03 -7.11 -3.65
N HIS A 75 -17.18 -6.10 -3.89
CA HIS A 75 -16.88 -5.05 -2.92
C HIS A 75 -18.12 -4.18 -2.64
N ARG A 76 -18.91 -3.87 -3.68
CA ARG A 76 -20.19 -3.16 -3.54
C ARG A 76 -21.17 -3.95 -2.65
N LYS A 77 -21.26 -5.27 -2.80
CA LYS A 77 -22.15 -6.12 -1.98
C LYS A 77 -21.74 -6.14 -0.51
N LEU A 78 -20.45 -6.31 -0.21
CA LEU A 78 -19.95 -6.30 1.18
C LEU A 78 -20.21 -4.96 1.88
N TYR A 79 -19.97 -3.85 1.17
CA TYR A 79 -20.25 -2.52 1.70
C TYR A 79 -21.74 -2.33 2.00
N GLN A 80 -22.59 -2.77 1.08
CA GLN A 80 -24.04 -2.70 1.23
C GLN A 80 -24.51 -3.51 2.45
N GLU A 81 -24.08 -4.76 2.60
CA GLU A 81 -24.42 -5.62 3.74
C GLU A 81 -23.98 -5.03 5.09
N LYS A 82 -22.78 -4.42 5.14
CA LYS A 82 -22.30 -3.72 6.35
C LYS A 82 -23.08 -2.45 6.65
N SER A 83 -23.48 -1.70 5.62
CA SER A 83 -24.33 -0.52 5.80
C SER A 83 -25.72 -0.92 6.32
N GLU A 84 -26.26 -2.02 5.82
CA GLU A 84 -27.54 -2.58 6.26
C GLU A 84 -27.46 -3.04 7.72
N GLN A 85 -26.40 -3.76 8.13
CA GLN A 85 -26.16 -4.12 9.55
C GLN A 85 -26.09 -2.89 10.47
N LYS A 86 -25.43 -1.80 10.03
CA LYS A 86 -25.38 -0.55 10.80
C LYS A 86 -26.76 0.10 10.91
N ASN A 87 -27.52 0.09 9.83
CA ASN A 87 -28.88 0.65 9.81
C ASN A 87 -29.83 -0.17 10.69
N ASP A 88 -29.73 -1.49 10.65
CA ASP A 88 -30.51 -2.40 11.51
C ASP A 88 -30.22 -2.15 12.99
N SER A 89 -28.93 -2.01 13.35
CA SER A 89 -28.55 -1.66 14.73
C SER A 89 -29.13 -0.32 15.17
N LYS A 90 -29.15 0.68 14.28
CA LYS A 90 -29.77 1.98 14.57
C LYS A 90 -31.29 1.87 14.69
N LEU A 91 -31.95 1.16 13.78
CA LEU A 91 -33.39 0.96 13.77
C LEU A 91 -33.84 0.26 15.06
N SER A 92 -33.17 -0.84 15.43
CA SER A 92 -33.42 -1.56 16.68
C SER A 92 -33.28 -0.65 17.90
N LYS A 93 -32.21 0.15 17.98
CA LYS A 93 -32.02 1.12 19.07
C LYS A 93 -33.11 2.19 19.12
N THR A 94 -33.57 2.68 17.98
CA THR A 94 -34.63 3.70 17.91
C THR A 94 -35.97 3.10 18.35
N LEU A 95 -36.32 1.91 17.85
CA LEU A 95 -37.56 1.22 18.21
C LEU A 95 -37.62 0.91 19.72
N LEU A 96 -36.51 0.45 20.32
CA LEU A 96 -36.41 0.22 21.76
C LEU A 96 -36.57 1.50 22.61
N LYS A 97 -36.25 2.67 22.05
CA LYS A 97 -36.45 3.97 22.72
C LYS A 97 -37.88 4.50 22.60
N THR A 98 -38.62 4.11 21.56
CA THR A 98 -40.02 4.54 21.38
C THR A 98 -41.03 3.67 22.14
N VAL A 99 -40.60 2.50 22.63
CA VAL A 99 -41.45 1.54 23.37
C VAL A 99 -41.27 1.65 24.89
N ASN A 100 -40.28 2.41 25.37
CA ASN A 100 -40.11 2.81 26.78
C ASN A 100 -40.46 4.29 26.96
#